data_AF-A0A163Y4D3-F1
#
_entry.id   AF-A0A163Y4D3-F1
#
_cell.length_a   1.000
_cell.length_b   1.000
_cell.length_c   1.000
_cell.angle_alpha   90.00
_cell.angle_beta   90.00
_cell.angle_gamma   90.00
#
_symmetry.space_group_name_H-M   'P 1'
#
loop_
_entity.id
_entity.type
_entity.pdbx_description
1 polymer ?
#
loop_
_entity_poly.entity_id
_entity_poly.type
_entity_poly.pdbx_seq_one_letter_code
_entity_poly.pdbx_strand_id
1 'polypeptide(L)'
;MENKYWYGLLVFIVLSFIMRRISRGSSNKIDTLSIERNIRLGKELVASGYLDYATPEDKDSLETEIITSFDIYDDEINKYIHIDAESLAEYNFDFFLPRLNEVLDKRGVKIEIELPTDYEQTNDIVVNNGRIKLYTQYDLKHNLIWETAASNFFERVNEILKSKGLNEQFYLLYEGNDLATLLLTNEQYRIIALYYKGNENEIPYLP
;
A
#
# COMPACT_ATOMS: atom_id res chain seq x y z
N MET A 1 41.59 -18.05 54.30
CA MET A 1 40.35 -18.20 53.53
C MET A 1 39.84 -16.81 53.23
N GLU A 2 40.15 -16.24 52.07
CA GLU A 2 39.52 -15.00 51.57
C GLU A 2 40.06 -14.72 50.16
N ASN A 3 39.28 -14.00 49.34
CA ASN A 3 39.60 -13.50 47.99
C ASN A 3 39.29 -14.33 46.73
N LYS A 4 38.61 -15.48 46.77
CA LYS A 4 38.15 -16.13 45.51
C LYS A 4 36.76 -15.73 45.01
N TYR A 5 35.89 -15.22 45.89
CA TYR A 5 34.51 -14.87 45.52
C TYR A 5 34.33 -13.45 44.96
N TRP A 6 35.24 -12.52 45.30
CA TRP A 6 35.16 -11.13 44.84
C TRP A 6 35.50 -10.94 43.36
N TYR A 7 36.47 -11.70 42.82
CA TYR A 7 36.82 -11.64 41.40
C TYR A 7 35.70 -12.16 40.48
N GLY A 8 34.97 -13.20 40.90
CA GLY A 8 33.84 -13.73 40.14
C GLY A 8 32.69 -12.73 40.02
N LEU A 9 32.37 -12.03 41.12
CA LEU A 9 31.31 -11.01 41.15
C LEU A 9 31.66 -9.80 40.27
N LEU A 10 32.92 -9.35 40.31
CA LEU A 10 33.40 -8.18 39.56
C LEU A 10 33.43 -8.45 38.04
N VAL A 11 33.81 -9.67 37.63
CA VAL A 11 33.76 -10.09 36.21
C VAL A 11 32.32 -10.17 35.70
N PHE A 12 31.37 -10.66 36.51
CA PHE A 12 29.96 -10.73 36.14
C PHE A 12 29.32 -9.33 35.97
N ILE A 13 29.67 -8.39 36.85
CA ILE A 13 29.18 -7.00 36.74
C ILE A 13 29.75 -6.31 35.49
N VAL A 14 31.03 -6.50 35.18
CA VAL A 14 31.63 -5.92 33.96
C VAL A 14 31.03 -6.54 32.69
N LEU A 15 30.82 -7.86 32.65
CA LEU A 15 30.19 -8.53 31.51
C LEU A 15 28.73 -8.09 31.31
N SER A 16 27.97 -7.91 32.39
CA SER A 16 26.58 -7.43 32.30
C SER A 16 26.51 -5.97 31.82
N PHE A 17 27.46 -5.10 32.21
CA PHE A 17 27.57 -3.74 31.68
C PHE A 17 27.95 -3.71 30.19
N ILE A 18 28.85 -4.60 29.74
CA ILE A 18 29.23 -4.73 28.34
C ILE A 18 28.05 -5.23 27.50
N MET A 19 27.34 -6.27 27.94
CA MET A 19 26.14 -6.76 27.24
C MET A 19 25.03 -5.69 27.17
N ARG A 20 24.83 -4.92 28.24
CA ARG A 20 23.81 -3.85 28.26
C ARG A 20 24.18 -2.66 27.35
N ARG A 21 25.48 -2.35 27.18
CA ARG A 21 25.96 -1.36 26.20
C ARG A 21 25.83 -1.85 24.75
N ILE A 22 26.13 -3.12 24.48
CA ILE A 22 25.99 -3.72 23.14
C ILE A 22 24.52 -3.76 22.72
N SER A 23 23.62 -4.18 23.63
CA SER A 23 22.18 -4.18 23.40
C SER A 23 21.61 -2.77 23.12
N ARG A 24 22.01 -1.75 23.91
CA ARG A 24 21.60 -0.35 23.68
C ARG A 24 22.16 0.25 22.39
N GLY A 25 23.41 -0.05 22.05
CA GLY A 25 24.03 0.42 20.80
C GLY A 25 23.37 -0.17 19.55
N SER A 26 22.92 -1.42 19.61
CA SER A 26 22.19 -2.07 18.53
C SER A 26 20.78 -1.49 18.35
N SER A 27 20.05 -1.28 19.45
CA SER A 27 18.70 -0.69 19.43
C SER A 27 18.71 0.75 18.91
N ASN A 28 19.60 1.61 19.43
CA ASN A 28 19.67 3.01 19.01
C ASN A 28 20.10 3.17 17.55
N LYS A 29 20.94 2.26 17.05
CA LYS A 29 21.40 2.27 15.65
C LYS A 29 20.30 1.84 14.68
N ILE A 30 19.47 0.87 15.05
CA ILE A 30 18.30 0.46 14.25
C ILE A 30 17.30 1.61 14.15
N ASP A 31 17.05 2.30 15.27
CA ASP A 31 16.10 3.42 15.35
C ASP A 31 16.59 4.67 14.58
N THR A 32 17.91 4.93 14.56
CA THR A 32 18.47 6.05 13.77
C THR A 32 18.45 5.74 12.27
N LEU A 33 18.73 4.49 11.88
CA LEU A 33 18.71 4.06 10.47
C LEU A 33 17.30 4.06 9.88
N SER A 34 16.27 3.69 10.66
CA SER A 34 14.89 3.82 10.24
C SER A 34 14.50 5.28 10.07
N ILE A 35 14.82 6.16 11.03
CA ILE A 35 14.53 7.60 10.93
C ILE A 35 15.21 8.25 9.72
N GLU A 36 16.50 7.99 9.48
CA GLU A 36 17.22 8.53 8.31
C GLU A 36 16.62 8.04 6.99
N ARG A 37 16.18 6.77 6.94
CA ARG A 37 15.50 6.21 5.77
C ARG A 37 14.15 6.87 5.55
N ASN A 38 13.34 7.03 6.59
CA ASN A 38 12.03 7.70 6.52
C ASN A 38 12.20 9.11 5.97
N ILE A 39 13.09 9.91 6.56
CA ILE A 39 13.32 11.30 6.12
C ILE A 39 13.78 11.37 4.68
N ARG A 40 14.72 10.50 4.27
CA ARG A 40 15.26 10.53 2.90
C ARG A 40 14.19 10.12 1.89
N LEU A 41 13.59 8.95 2.05
CA LEU A 41 12.63 8.42 1.08
C LEU A 41 11.30 9.20 1.13
N GLY A 42 10.88 9.68 2.30
CA GLY A 42 9.69 10.50 2.44
C GLY A 42 9.83 11.83 1.70
N LYS A 43 11.00 12.49 1.79
CA LYS A 43 11.30 13.68 0.97
C LYS A 43 11.32 13.38 -0.52
N GLU A 44 11.92 12.25 -0.92
CA GLU A 44 11.89 11.82 -2.33
C GLU A 44 10.44 11.60 -2.81
N LEU A 45 9.60 10.96 -1.99
CA LEU A 45 8.20 10.69 -2.31
C LEU A 45 7.41 11.99 -2.46
N VAL A 46 7.52 12.92 -1.51
CA VAL A 46 6.87 14.24 -1.58
C VAL A 46 7.32 15.01 -2.83
N ALA A 47 8.63 15.04 -3.10
CA ALA A 47 9.19 15.70 -4.28
C ALA A 47 8.73 15.09 -5.62
N SER A 48 8.31 13.81 -5.62
CA SER A 48 7.73 13.13 -6.79
C SER A 48 6.25 13.46 -7.06
N GLY A 49 5.69 14.45 -6.36
CA GLY A 49 4.30 14.88 -6.53
C GLY A 49 3.28 14.00 -5.80
N TYR A 50 3.69 13.27 -4.75
CA TYR A 50 2.78 12.36 -4.04
C TYR A 50 1.58 13.09 -3.40
N LEU A 51 1.76 14.38 -3.05
CA LEU A 51 0.73 15.25 -2.45
C LEU A 51 0.07 16.20 -3.47
N ASP A 52 0.17 15.94 -4.78
CA ASP A 52 -0.39 16.82 -5.81
C ASP A 52 -1.92 16.88 -5.78
N TYR A 53 -2.56 15.82 -5.30
CA TYR A 53 -4.02 15.70 -5.19
C TYR A 53 -4.53 15.72 -3.74
N ALA A 54 -3.64 16.01 -2.78
CA ALA A 54 -4.01 16.08 -1.37
C ALA A 54 -5.03 17.21 -1.10
N THR A 55 -5.87 17.04 -0.08
CA THR A 55 -6.76 18.10 0.40
C THR A 55 -5.92 19.29 0.89
N PRO A 56 -6.15 20.53 0.41
CA PRO A 56 -5.25 21.66 0.64
C PRO A 56 -5.00 21.99 2.12
N GLU A 57 -6.01 21.81 2.97
CA GLU A 57 -5.98 22.17 4.38
C GLU A 57 -4.97 21.34 5.19
N ASP A 58 -4.63 20.13 4.75
CA ASP A 58 -3.83 19.16 5.49
C ASP A 58 -2.43 18.93 4.89
N LYS A 59 -2.07 19.65 3.82
CA LYS A 59 -0.84 19.34 3.07
C LYS A 59 0.44 19.40 3.91
N ASP A 60 0.55 20.36 4.83
CA ASP A 60 1.72 20.51 5.70
C ASP A 60 1.83 19.38 6.74
N SER A 61 0.70 18.91 7.29
CA SER A 61 0.70 17.78 8.22
C SER A 61 1.01 16.48 7.49
N LEU A 62 0.38 16.25 6.33
CA LEU A 62 0.63 15.09 5.48
C LEU A 62 2.09 15.00 5.03
N GLU A 63 2.69 16.12 4.63
CA GLU A 63 4.13 16.17 4.31
C GLU A 63 4.99 15.79 5.51
N THR A 64 4.65 16.31 6.69
CA THR A 64 5.36 15.99 7.93
C THR A 64 5.27 14.51 8.28
N GLU A 65 4.09 13.91 8.16
CA GLU A 65 3.84 12.48 8.43
C GLU A 65 4.61 11.59 7.44
N ILE A 66 4.53 11.88 6.13
CA ILE A 66 5.32 11.14 5.13
C ILE A 66 6.83 11.23 5.42
N ILE A 67 7.35 12.41 5.80
CA ILE A 67 8.78 12.58 6.05
C ILE A 67 9.23 11.91 7.34
N THR A 68 8.40 11.93 8.39
CA THR A 68 8.81 11.47 9.73
C THR A 68 8.46 10.01 10.01
N SER A 69 7.30 9.54 9.56
CA SER A 69 6.80 8.17 9.75
C SER A 69 6.67 7.36 8.46
N PHE A 70 6.73 8.01 7.29
CA PHE A 70 6.43 7.39 6.00
C PHE A 70 4.99 6.86 5.95
N ASP A 71 4.06 7.60 6.53
CA ASP A 71 2.63 7.30 6.43
C ASP A 71 2.11 7.70 5.04
N ILE A 72 1.69 6.70 4.27
CA ILE A 72 1.25 6.84 2.87
C ILE A 72 -0.22 6.43 2.68
N TYR A 73 -0.94 6.17 3.78
CA TYR A 73 -2.27 5.57 3.75
C TYR A 73 -3.40 6.56 4.06
N ASP A 74 -3.05 7.82 4.32
CA ASP A 74 -4.05 8.84 4.64
C ASP A 74 -4.97 9.13 3.43
N ASP A 75 -6.27 9.06 3.66
CA ASP A 75 -7.30 9.28 2.64
C ASP A 75 -7.25 10.69 2.05
N GLU A 76 -6.84 11.70 2.82
CA GLU A 76 -6.77 13.08 2.35
C GLU A 76 -5.70 13.26 1.25
N ILE A 77 -4.75 12.31 1.10
CA ILE A 77 -3.78 12.30 0.00
C ILE A 77 -4.45 12.00 -1.36
N ASN A 78 -5.62 11.35 -1.35
CA ASN A 78 -6.35 10.93 -2.55
C ASN A 78 -5.52 10.03 -3.47
N LYS A 79 -4.83 9.07 -2.86
CA LYS A 79 -4.07 8.00 -3.53
C LYS A 79 -4.35 6.61 -2.96
N TYR A 80 -4.80 6.49 -1.71
CA TYR A 80 -5.14 5.23 -1.07
C TYR A 80 -6.65 4.95 -1.16
N ILE A 81 -7.02 3.69 -1.39
CA ILE A 81 -8.42 3.24 -1.37
C ILE A 81 -8.45 1.84 -0.77
N HIS A 82 -9.27 1.65 0.27
CA HIS A 82 -9.61 0.33 0.78
C HIS A 82 -10.63 -0.36 -0.11
N ILE A 83 -10.40 -1.63 -0.44
CA ILE A 83 -11.25 -2.45 -1.31
C ILE A 83 -11.76 -3.64 -0.52
N ASP A 84 -13.07 -3.73 -0.39
CA ASP A 84 -13.71 -4.97 0.02
C ASP A 84 -13.76 -5.92 -1.20
N ALA A 85 -12.81 -6.85 -1.23
CA ALA A 85 -12.61 -7.75 -2.35
C ALA A 85 -13.71 -8.78 -2.49
N GLU A 86 -14.33 -9.19 -1.38
CA GLU A 86 -15.53 -10.02 -1.37
C GLU A 86 -16.71 -9.27 -1.99
N SER A 87 -16.99 -8.04 -1.53
CA SER A 87 -18.05 -7.22 -2.12
C SER A 87 -17.85 -7.01 -3.63
N LEU A 88 -16.63 -6.73 -4.09
CA LEU A 88 -16.31 -6.64 -5.52
C LEU A 88 -16.63 -7.94 -6.26
N ALA A 89 -16.18 -9.09 -5.74
CA ALA A 89 -16.41 -10.40 -6.36
C ALA A 89 -17.90 -10.80 -6.34
N GLU A 90 -18.68 -10.28 -5.38
CA GLU A 90 -20.13 -10.47 -5.27
C GLU A 90 -20.95 -9.38 -5.99
N TYR A 91 -20.31 -8.59 -6.86
CA TYR A 91 -20.97 -7.57 -7.69
C TYR A 91 -21.57 -6.40 -6.89
N ASN A 92 -21.07 -6.15 -5.68
CA ASN A 92 -21.44 -5.03 -4.83
C ASN A 92 -20.32 -3.98 -4.83
N PHE A 93 -20.57 -2.85 -5.50
CA PHE A 93 -19.57 -1.80 -5.69
C PHE A 93 -19.81 -0.57 -4.81
N ASP A 94 -20.93 -0.53 -4.08
CA ASP A 94 -21.38 0.67 -3.36
C ASP A 94 -20.40 1.10 -2.26
N PHE A 95 -19.61 0.16 -1.72
CA PHE A 95 -18.65 0.43 -0.65
C PHE A 95 -17.44 1.24 -1.13
N PHE A 96 -16.82 0.87 -2.25
CA PHE A 96 -15.55 1.46 -2.70
C PHE A 96 -15.69 2.37 -3.91
N LEU A 97 -16.71 2.17 -4.76
CA LEU A 97 -16.85 2.92 -6.02
C LEU A 97 -17.05 4.44 -5.81
N PRO A 98 -17.80 4.91 -4.79
CA PRO A 98 -17.88 6.35 -4.51
C PRO A 98 -16.51 6.96 -4.21
N ARG A 99 -15.72 6.29 -3.34
CA ARG A 99 -14.38 6.74 -2.96
C ARG A 99 -13.40 6.67 -4.14
N LEU A 100 -13.47 5.59 -4.94
CA LEU A 100 -12.70 5.47 -6.17
C LEU A 100 -12.98 6.61 -7.14
N ASN A 101 -14.25 6.96 -7.33
CA ASN A 101 -14.64 8.07 -8.19
C ASN A 101 -14.23 9.43 -7.62
N GLU A 102 -14.25 9.63 -6.31
CA GLU A 102 -13.72 10.85 -5.69
C GLU A 102 -12.22 11.04 -5.98
N VAL A 103 -11.42 9.98 -5.78
CA VAL A 103 -9.98 9.99 -6.08
C VAL A 103 -9.72 10.24 -7.57
N LEU A 104 -10.51 9.64 -8.46
CA LEU A 104 -10.34 9.73 -9.90
C LEU A 104 -10.89 11.02 -10.53
N ASP A 105 -11.88 11.67 -9.91
CA ASP A 105 -12.44 12.93 -10.40
C ASP A 105 -11.39 14.05 -10.38
N LYS A 106 -10.47 14.02 -9.42
CA LYS A 106 -9.30 14.92 -9.39
C LYS A 106 -8.40 14.81 -10.64
N ARG A 107 -8.51 13.71 -11.39
CA ARG A 107 -7.81 13.43 -12.66
C ARG A 107 -8.72 13.52 -13.89
N GLY A 108 -9.97 13.96 -13.72
CA GLY A 108 -10.96 14.01 -14.80
C GLY A 108 -11.37 12.62 -15.31
N VAL A 109 -11.38 11.62 -14.42
CA VAL A 109 -11.78 10.24 -14.71
C VAL A 109 -12.96 9.85 -13.84
N LYS A 110 -13.93 9.18 -14.45
CA LYS A 110 -15.05 8.56 -13.76
C LYS A 110 -15.15 7.10 -14.20
N ILE A 111 -15.39 6.22 -13.25
CA ILE A 111 -15.61 4.79 -13.43
C ILE A 111 -17.10 4.51 -13.23
N GLU A 112 -17.70 3.92 -14.24
CA GLU A 112 -19.08 3.47 -14.29
C GLU A 112 -19.07 1.95 -14.50
N ILE A 113 -19.87 1.26 -13.69
CA ILE A 113 -19.98 -0.20 -13.70
C ILE A 113 -21.42 -0.57 -14.04
N GLU A 114 -21.57 -1.52 -14.96
CA GLU A 114 -22.85 -2.13 -15.30
C GLU A 114 -22.74 -3.66 -15.24
N LEU A 115 -23.82 -4.32 -14.82
CA LEU A 115 -23.93 -5.77 -14.87
C LEU A 115 -24.59 -6.20 -16.17
N PRO A 116 -23.90 -6.98 -17.04
CA PRO A 116 -24.52 -7.52 -18.24
C PRO A 116 -25.61 -8.54 -17.85
N THR A 117 -26.60 -8.78 -18.71
CA THR A 117 -27.73 -9.67 -18.40
C THR A 117 -27.33 -11.12 -18.07
N ASP A 118 -26.13 -11.53 -18.48
CA ASP A 118 -25.57 -12.86 -18.29
C ASP A 118 -24.43 -12.90 -17.24
N TYR A 119 -24.35 -11.89 -16.36
CA TYR A 119 -23.25 -11.76 -15.38
C TYR A 119 -23.15 -12.98 -14.45
N GLU A 120 -24.27 -13.56 -13.98
CA GLU A 120 -24.24 -14.73 -13.09
C GLU A 120 -23.68 -15.99 -13.76
N GLN A 121 -23.73 -16.09 -15.10
CA GLN A 121 -23.17 -17.24 -15.82
C GLN A 121 -21.72 -17.00 -16.25
N THR A 122 -21.34 -15.74 -16.46
CA THR A 122 -20.05 -15.38 -17.05
C THR A 122 -19.05 -14.85 -16.02
N ASN A 123 -19.53 -14.35 -14.89
CA ASN A 123 -18.80 -13.53 -13.92
C ASN A 123 -18.20 -12.26 -14.54
N ASP A 124 -18.87 -11.73 -15.57
CA ASP A 124 -18.42 -10.54 -16.27
C ASP A 124 -19.11 -9.29 -15.74
N ILE A 125 -18.40 -8.17 -15.80
CA ILE A 125 -18.95 -6.82 -15.60
C ILE A 125 -18.56 -5.92 -16.77
N VAL A 126 -19.24 -4.78 -16.92
CA VAL A 126 -18.89 -3.76 -17.89
C VAL A 126 -18.35 -2.54 -17.15
N VAL A 127 -17.11 -2.15 -17.42
CA VAL A 127 -16.44 -0.98 -16.85
C VAL A 127 -16.14 0.03 -17.97
N ASN A 128 -16.78 1.20 -17.91
CA ASN A 128 -16.72 2.25 -18.95
C ASN A 128 -16.85 1.67 -20.38
N ASN A 129 -17.94 0.94 -20.64
CA ASN A 129 -18.25 0.25 -21.90
C ASN A 129 -17.33 -0.92 -22.28
N GLY A 130 -16.35 -1.28 -21.45
CA GLY A 130 -15.49 -2.45 -21.66
C GLY A 130 -15.94 -3.63 -20.81
N ARG A 131 -16.29 -4.75 -21.44
CA ARG A 131 -16.65 -5.98 -20.73
C ARG A 131 -15.39 -6.71 -20.28
N ILE A 132 -15.31 -7.04 -18.99
CA ILE A 132 -14.23 -7.80 -18.37
C ILE A 132 -14.80 -8.97 -17.58
N LYS A 133 -14.02 -10.03 -17.41
CA LYS A 133 -14.34 -11.12 -16.50
C LYS A 133 -13.67 -10.83 -15.16
N LEU A 134 -14.44 -10.82 -14.06
CA LEU A 134 -13.87 -10.66 -12.73
C LEU A 134 -13.06 -11.89 -12.33
N TYR A 135 -13.62 -13.09 -12.51
CA TYR A 135 -12.93 -14.33 -12.20
C TYR A 135 -13.48 -15.51 -13.02
N THR A 136 -12.65 -16.53 -13.16
CA THR A 136 -12.98 -17.76 -13.88
C THR A 136 -13.52 -18.85 -12.95
N GLN A 137 -14.02 -19.93 -13.55
CA GLN A 137 -14.37 -21.15 -12.82
C GLN A 137 -13.16 -21.85 -12.20
N TYR A 138 -11.95 -21.58 -12.70
CA TYR A 138 -10.73 -22.07 -12.09
C TYR A 138 -10.50 -21.36 -10.75
N ASP A 139 -10.60 -20.03 -10.74
CA ASP A 139 -10.37 -19.20 -9.55
C ASP A 139 -11.37 -19.54 -8.44
N LEU A 140 -12.64 -19.74 -8.81
CA LEU A 140 -13.68 -20.20 -7.90
C LEU A 140 -13.34 -21.54 -7.23
N LYS A 141 -12.81 -22.50 -7.99
CA LYS A 141 -12.45 -23.83 -7.45
C LYS A 141 -11.21 -23.82 -6.57
N HIS A 142 -10.40 -22.77 -6.66
CA HIS A 142 -9.14 -22.65 -5.93
C HIS A 142 -9.17 -21.55 -4.86
N ASN A 143 -10.34 -20.97 -4.58
CA ASN A 143 -10.53 -19.88 -3.61
C ASN A 143 -9.67 -18.63 -3.92
N LEU A 144 -9.50 -18.30 -5.20
CA LEU A 144 -8.72 -17.13 -5.68
C LEU A 144 -9.61 -15.95 -6.10
N ILE A 145 -10.92 -16.03 -5.83
CA ILE A 145 -11.92 -15.12 -6.41
C ILE A 145 -11.71 -13.66 -6.01
N TRP A 146 -11.34 -13.39 -4.77
CA TRP A 146 -11.21 -12.03 -4.24
C TRP A 146 -10.02 -11.31 -4.87
N GLU A 147 -8.85 -11.94 -4.86
CA GLU A 147 -7.63 -11.43 -5.48
C GLU A 147 -7.79 -11.28 -7.00
N THR A 148 -8.34 -12.31 -7.67
CA THR A 148 -8.48 -12.29 -9.13
C THR A 148 -9.49 -11.24 -9.59
N ALA A 149 -10.61 -11.09 -8.88
CA ALA A 149 -11.60 -10.06 -9.17
C ALA A 149 -11.00 -8.66 -9.04
N ALA A 150 -10.28 -8.39 -7.95
CA ALA A 150 -9.64 -7.10 -7.72
C ALA A 150 -8.57 -6.81 -8.77
N SER A 151 -7.72 -7.80 -9.08
CA SER A 151 -6.69 -7.66 -10.10
C SER A 151 -7.28 -7.32 -11.47
N ASN A 152 -8.23 -8.12 -11.96
CA ASN A 152 -8.85 -7.89 -13.27
C ASN A 152 -9.62 -6.56 -13.35
N PHE A 153 -10.26 -6.15 -12.24
CA PHE A 153 -10.93 -4.85 -12.16
C PHE A 153 -9.92 -3.69 -12.27
N PHE A 154 -8.85 -3.70 -11.47
CA PHE A 154 -7.88 -2.62 -11.47
C PHE A 154 -6.95 -2.64 -12.70
N GLU A 155 -6.71 -3.79 -13.33
CA GLU A 155 -6.09 -3.86 -14.65
C GLU A 155 -6.93 -3.06 -15.66
N ARG A 156 -8.25 -3.27 -15.67
CA ARG A 156 -9.16 -2.51 -16.54
C ARG A 156 -9.20 -1.02 -16.22
N VAL A 157 -9.20 -0.65 -14.95
CA VAL A 157 -9.11 0.77 -14.56
C VAL A 157 -7.79 1.37 -15.04
N ASN A 158 -6.67 0.66 -14.90
CA ASN A 158 -5.35 1.09 -15.39
C ASN A 158 -5.32 1.29 -16.90
N GLU A 159 -5.97 0.42 -17.69
CA GLU A 159 -6.13 0.62 -19.12
C GLU A 159 -6.87 1.93 -19.44
N ILE A 160 -7.93 2.24 -18.68
CA ILE A 160 -8.71 3.47 -18.84
C ILE A 160 -7.82 4.69 -18.52
N LEU A 161 -7.07 4.68 -17.42
CA LEU A 161 -6.14 5.75 -17.06
C LEU A 161 -5.09 5.98 -18.15
N LYS A 162 -4.48 4.90 -18.64
CA LYS A 162 -3.49 4.93 -19.73
C LYS A 162 -4.08 5.48 -21.03
N SER A 163 -5.32 5.10 -21.37
CA SER A 163 -6.01 5.60 -22.57
C SER A 163 -6.27 7.12 -22.52
N LYS A 164 -6.35 7.70 -21.32
CA LYS A 164 -6.47 9.14 -21.08
C LYS A 164 -5.12 9.85 -20.98
N GLY A 165 -4.00 9.13 -21.13
CA GLY A 165 -2.64 9.70 -21.05
C GLY A 165 -2.17 9.99 -19.62
N LEU A 166 -2.82 9.41 -18.60
CA LEU A 166 -2.35 9.51 -17.23
C LEU A 166 -1.16 8.56 -17.02
N ASN A 167 -0.19 9.01 -16.22
CA ASN A 167 1.03 8.28 -15.88
C ASN A 167 0.94 7.53 -14.55
N GLU A 168 -0.19 7.64 -13.86
CA GLU A 168 -0.50 6.92 -12.62
C GLU A 168 -1.25 5.62 -12.94
N GLN A 169 -0.99 4.61 -12.12
CA GLN A 169 -1.66 3.32 -12.15
C GLN A 169 -2.00 2.90 -10.72
N PHE A 170 -3.11 2.19 -10.55
CA PHE A 170 -3.40 1.48 -9.31
C PHE A 170 -2.48 0.29 -9.17
N TYR A 171 -1.83 0.22 -8.01
CA TYR A 171 -1.11 -0.93 -7.50
C TYR A 171 -1.94 -1.51 -6.36
N LEU A 172 -2.07 -2.84 -6.33
CA LEU A 172 -2.73 -3.55 -5.25
C LEU A 172 -1.79 -3.72 -4.06
N LEU A 173 -2.37 -3.71 -2.87
CA LEU A 173 -1.70 -3.95 -1.61
C LEU A 173 -2.49 -5.01 -0.83
N TYR A 174 -1.76 -5.92 -0.19
CA TYR A 174 -2.30 -7.10 0.50
C TYR A 174 -2.98 -8.10 -0.44
N GLU A 175 -3.46 -9.20 0.13
CA GLU A 175 -4.12 -10.31 -0.55
C GLU A 175 -5.37 -10.72 0.24
N GLY A 176 -6.27 -11.50 -0.38
CA GLY A 176 -7.48 -11.99 0.30
C GLY A 176 -8.59 -10.96 0.31
N ASN A 177 -9.30 -10.82 1.44
CA ASN A 177 -10.46 -9.93 1.52
C ASN A 177 -10.10 -8.47 1.82
N ASP A 178 -9.12 -8.25 2.70
CA ASP A 178 -8.70 -6.94 3.17
C ASP A 178 -7.70 -6.29 2.20
N LEU A 179 -8.14 -6.12 0.94
CA LEU A 179 -7.33 -5.51 -0.11
C LEU A 179 -7.35 -3.99 -0.01
N ALA A 180 -6.26 -3.38 -0.47
CA ALA A 180 -6.22 -1.95 -0.68
C ALA A 180 -5.48 -1.63 -1.98
N THR A 181 -5.57 -0.37 -2.41
CA THR A 181 -4.86 0.09 -3.60
C THR A 181 -4.18 1.43 -3.36
N LEU A 182 -3.11 1.65 -4.12
CA LEU A 182 -2.40 2.92 -4.21
C LEU A 182 -2.34 3.37 -5.67
N LEU A 183 -2.77 4.60 -5.93
CA LEU A 183 -2.65 5.24 -7.24
C LEU A 183 -1.31 5.97 -7.36
N LEU A 184 -0.37 5.36 -8.07
CA LEU A 184 1.04 5.74 -8.08
C LEU A 184 1.57 5.96 -9.49
N THR A 185 2.51 6.88 -9.64
CA THR A 185 3.42 6.87 -10.78
C THR A 185 4.49 5.78 -10.61
N ASN A 186 5.17 5.40 -11.71
CA ASN A 186 6.31 4.48 -11.64
C ASN A 186 7.41 4.96 -10.68
N GLU A 187 7.63 6.27 -10.57
CA GLU A 187 8.62 6.84 -9.64
C GLU A 187 8.18 6.68 -8.20
N GLN A 188 6.92 6.99 -7.89
CA GLN A 188 6.33 6.84 -6.55
C GLN A 188 6.37 5.37 -6.11
N TYR A 189 5.97 4.45 -6.99
CA TYR A 189 6.09 3.01 -6.73
C TYR A 189 7.52 2.60 -6.40
N ARG A 190 8.52 3.04 -7.19
CA ARG A 190 9.93 2.70 -6.94
C ARG A 190 10.40 3.16 -5.56
N ILE A 191 9.98 4.34 -5.12
CA ILE A 191 10.34 4.90 -3.81
C ILE A 191 9.70 4.08 -2.69
N ILE A 192 8.41 3.75 -2.80
CA ILE A 192 7.66 2.93 -1.84
C ILE A 192 8.24 1.51 -1.76
N ALA A 193 8.49 0.86 -2.89
CA ALA A 193 9.11 -0.48 -2.94
C ALA A 193 10.51 -0.49 -2.31
N LEU A 194 11.29 0.60 -2.48
CA LEU A 194 12.59 0.74 -1.84
C LEU A 194 12.46 0.92 -0.31
N TYR A 195 11.44 1.64 0.16
CA TYR A 195 11.16 1.81 1.58
C TYR A 195 10.87 0.47 2.27
N TYR A 196 9.97 -0.32 1.66
CA TYR A 196 9.54 -1.63 2.15
C TYR A 196 10.45 -2.79 1.74
N LYS A 197 11.64 -2.53 1.19
CA LYS A 197 12.59 -3.58 0.84
C LYS A 197 12.89 -4.47 2.05
N GLY A 198 12.57 -5.76 1.93
CA GLY A 198 12.68 -6.74 3.02
C GLY A 198 11.37 -7.01 3.78
N ASN A 199 10.28 -6.37 3.38
CA ASN A 199 8.91 -6.66 3.81
C ASN A 199 8.00 -6.75 2.57
N GLU A 200 8.01 -7.90 1.89
CA GLU A 200 7.35 -8.09 0.59
C GLU A 200 5.84 -7.84 0.64
N ASN A 201 5.19 -8.14 1.76
CA ASN A 201 3.74 -7.94 1.93
C ASN A 201 3.32 -6.46 1.95
N GLU A 202 4.26 -5.53 2.18
CA GLU A 202 4.01 -4.09 2.15
C GLU A 202 4.43 -3.45 0.82
N ILE A 203 4.93 -4.24 -0.13
CA ILE A 203 5.31 -3.74 -1.46
C ILE A 203 4.07 -3.85 -2.36
N PRO A 204 3.49 -2.73 -2.83
CA PRO A 204 2.36 -2.79 -3.74
C PRO A 204 2.76 -3.48 -5.05
N TYR A 205 1.84 -4.21 -5.69
CA TYR A 205 2.10 -4.86 -6.97
C TYR A 205 1.16 -4.32 -8.04
N LEU A 206 1.64 -4.29 -9.28
CA LEU A 206 0.81 -3.91 -10.41
C LEU A 206 -0.09 -5.11 -10.75
N PRO A 207 -1.42 -4.94 -10.82
CA PRO A 207 -2.32 -5.98 -11.29
C PRO A 207 -2.09 -6.30 -12.78
#